data_AF-A0A931RT08-F1
#
_entry.id   AF-A0A931RT08-F1
#
_cell.length_a   1.000
_cell.length_b   1.000
_cell.length_c   1.000
_cell.angle_alpha   90.00
_cell.angle_beta   90.00
_cell.angle_gamma   90.00
#
_symmetry.space_group_name_H-M   'P 1'
#
loop_
_entity.id
_entity.type
_entity.pdbx_description
1 polymer ?
#
loop_
_entity_poly.entity_id
_entity_poly.type
_entity_poly.pdbx_seq_one_letter_code
_entity_poly.pdbx_strand_id
1 'polypeptide(L)'
;ASRGFVSLANVSLKDGDVISAAGSSDPDVYIVNPHGYKRLFLNPAIFGFYGHLGGFSKVKGTTSVTRDVFVTSGLFRNCETNDKKVYGVETTGEDTGKLHWVNTSGEQAVADDPNFFKKVFCINTNEFNWYPKGSDYTSVNQIPDYSRKNVVSSVSTPAPVSALKKYKVFDTDQLNVRALAATSSALLGKLPAGSIVESLSQSGLWHKIKYQSKDAWVHGDYLQLVK
;
A
#
# COMPACT_ATOMS: atom_id res chain seq x y z
N ALA A 1 -8.99 14.13 7.67
CA ALA A 1 -9.50 13.65 8.97
C ALA A 1 -8.35 13.01 9.73
N SER A 2 -8.03 13.48 10.94
CA SER A 2 -6.97 12.87 11.76
C SER A 2 -7.37 11.44 12.11
N ARG A 3 -6.83 10.45 11.40
CA ARG A 3 -6.87 9.07 11.84
C ARG A 3 -6.12 9.03 13.18
N GLY A 4 -6.75 8.50 14.23
CA GLY A 4 -6.14 8.45 15.57
C GLY A 4 -4.77 7.79 15.54
N PHE A 5 -3.89 8.16 16.48
CA PHE A 5 -2.54 7.60 16.60
C PHE A 5 -2.57 6.07 16.61
N VAL A 6 -1.80 5.44 15.73
CA VAL A 6 -1.68 3.98 15.64
C VAL A 6 -0.41 3.53 16.33
N SER A 7 -0.56 2.79 17.43
CA SER A 7 0.57 2.09 18.05
C SER A 7 1.03 0.94 17.17
N LEU A 8 2.32 0.91 16.83
CA LEU A 8 2.93 -0.18 16.06
C LEU A 8 2.74 -1.55 16.73
N ALA A 9 2.86 -1.61 18.06
CA ALA A 9 2.70 -2.85 18.81
C ALA A 9 1.29 -3.45 18.67
N ASN A 10 0.26 -2.59 18.57
CA ASN A 10 -1.13 -3.04 18.40
C ASN A 10 -1.37 -3.73 17.06
N VAL A 11 -0.47 -3.53 16.09
CA VAL A 11 -0.50 -4.15 14.77
C VAL A 11 0.68 -5.08 14.52
N SER A 12 1.37 -5.52 15.59
CA SER A 12 2.53 -6.42 15.52
C SER A 12 3.69 -5.89 14.65
N LEU A 13 3.85 -4.57 14.59
CA LEU A 13 4.94 -3.89 13.91
C LEU A 13 5.90 -3.23 14.92
N LYS A 14 7.10 -2.91 14.44
CA LYS A 14 8.18 -2.21 15.13
C LYS A 14 8.66 -1.05 14.28
N ASP A 15 9.38 -0.12 14.90
CA ASP A 15 10.00 0.99 14.19
C ASP A 15 10.88 0.48 13.05
N GLY A 16 10.79 1.13 11.89
CA GLY A 16 11.56 0.78 10.71
C GLY A 16 11.12 -0.52 10.02
N ASP A 17 10.05 -1.17 10.46
CA ASP A 17 9.49 -2.31 9.74
C ASP A 17 9.08 -1.87 8.33
N VAL A 18 9.47 -2.68 7.36
CA VAL A 18 9.07 -2.52 5.97
C VAL A 18 7.86 -3.42 5.72
N ILE A 19 6.78 -2.85 5.19
CA ILE A 19 5.49 -3.53 5.00
C ILE A 19 5.00 -3.40 3.55
N SER A 20 4.24 -4.40 3.11
CA SER A 20 3.41 -4.34 1.90
C SER A 20 1.99 -4.84 2.21
N ALA A 21 1.03 -4.54 1.34
CA ALA A 21 -0.31 -5.10 1.47
C ALA A 21 -0.38 -6.51 0.86
N ALA A 22 -0.06 -7.52 1.68
CA ALA A 22 -0.22 -8.91 1.32
C ALA A 22 -1.64 -9.20 0.84
N GLY A 23 -1.73 -9.84 -0.34
CA GLY A 23 -3.00 -10.19 -0.93
C GLY A 23 -3.75 -9.03 -1.60
N SER A 24 -3.11 -7.85 -1.74
CA SER A 24 -3.57 -6.72 -2.55
C SER A 24 -2.92 -6.73 -3.94
N SER A 25 -3.55 -6.07 -4.91
CA SER A 25 -2.92 -5.72 -6.21
C SER A 25 -2.01 -4.49 -6.11
N ASP A 26 -1.73 -4.07 -4.89
CA ASP A 26 -0.89 -2.91 -4.59
C ASP A 26 0.54 -3.38 -4.35
N PRO A 27 1.48 -3.10 -5.28
CA PRO A 27 2.87 -3.51 -5.18
C PRO A 27 3.67 -2.63 -4.22
N ASP A 28 3.08 -1.56 -3.70
CA ASP A 28 3.79 -0.56 -2.93
C ASP A 28 4.37 -1.12 -1.64
N VAL A 29 5.60 -0.72 -1.39
CA VAL A 29 6.36 -1.05 -0.18
C VAL A 29 6.50 0.22 0.65
N TYR A 30 6.27 0.10 1.96
CA TYR A 30 6.31 1.22 2.89
C TYR A 30 7.22 0.91 4.07
N ILE A 31 7.86 1.93 4.64
CA ILE A 31 8.51 1.86 5.95
C ILE A 31 7.66 2.63 6.98
N VAL A 32 7.42 2.04 8.15
CA VAL A 32 6.60 2.65 9.21
C VAL A 32 7.46 3.28 10.30
N ASN A 33 6.90 4.27 11.00
CA ASN A 33 7.52 4.88 12.17
C ASN A 33 6.63 4.76 13.43
N PRO A 34 7.15 5.04 14.63
CA PRO A 34 6.41 4.91 15.90
C PRO A 34 5.30 5.94 16.07
N HIS A 35 5.21 6.92 15.15
CA HIS A 35 4.27 8.02 15.22
C HIS A 35 2.97 7.75 14.44
N GLY A 36 2.81 6.56 13.87
CA GLY A 36 1.62 6.19 13.09
C GLY A 36 1.69 6.66 11.64
N TYR A 37 2.88 6.95 11.13
CA TYR A 37 3.10 7.30 9.73
C TYR A 37 3.83 6.19 8.98
N LYS A 38 3.63 6.17 7.67
CA LYS A 38 4.38 5.33 6.74
C LYS A 38 4.98 6.19 5.63
N ARG A 39 6.12 5.79 5.10
CA ARG A 39 6.72 6.37 3.89
C ARG A 39 6.71 5.34 2.78
N LEU A 40 6.27 5.75 1.60
CA LEU A 40 6.36 4.95 0.39
C LEU A 40 7.80 4.92 -0.15
N PHE A 41 8.27 3.74 -0.55
CA PHE A 41 9.39 3.63 -1.49
C PHE A 41 8.83 3.75 -2.91
N LEU A 42 8.84 4.98 -3.46
CA LEU A 42 8.09 5.32 -4.68
C LEU A 42 8.47 4.49 -5.90
N ASN A 43 9.72 4.01 -5.96
CA ASN A 43 10.22 3.20 -7.05
C ASN A 43 11.00 2.01 -6.47
N PRO A 44 10.91 0.80 -7.04
CA PRO A 44 11.68 -0.36 -6.57
C PRO A 44 13.20 -0.11 -6.47
N ALA A 45 13.76 0.72 -7.36
CA ALA A 45 15.17 1.10 -7.31
C ALA A 45 15.52 1.88 -6.02
N ILE A 46 14.60 2.73 -5.56
CA ILE A 46 14.76 3.49 -4.31
C ILE A 46 14.85 2.54 -3.13
N PHE A 47 14.00 1.50 -3.07
CA PHE A 47 14.09 0.50 -2.01
C PHE A 47 15.45 -0.23 -2.04
N GLY A 48 15.99 -0.47 -3.24
CA GLY A 48 17.34 -1.01 -3.43
C GLY A 48 18.47 -0.18 -2.83
N PHE A 49 18.29 1.13 -2.62
CA PHE A 49 19.29 1.98 -1.95
C PHE A 49 19.42 1.69 -0.44
N TYR A 50 18.49 0.93 0.14
CA TYR A 50 18.44 0.62 1.56
C TYR A 50 18.81 -0.84 1.82
N GLY A 51 20.00 -1.26 1.40
CA GLY A 51 20.46 -2.65 1.55
C GLY A 51 20.42 -3.18 2.99
N HIS A 52 20.58 -2.31 3.99
CA HIS A 52 20.46 -2.66 5.40
C HIS A 52 19.05 -3.13 5.81
N LEU A 53 18.01 -2.80 5.04
CA LEU A 53 16.65 -3.28 5.26
C LEU A 53 16.44 -4.73 4.78
N GLY A 54 17.44 -5.33 4.13
CA GLY A 54 17.43 -6.75 3.74
C GLY A 54 16.58 -7.09 2.52
N GLY A 55 16.14 -6.08 1.75
CA GLY A 55 15.44 -6.26 0.48
C GLY A 55 14.03 -6.86 0.60
N PHE A 56 13.48 -7.29 -0.54
CA PHE A 56 12.06 -7.71 -0.63
C PHE A 56 11.72 -8.94 0.22
N SER A 57 12.71 -9.79 0.56
CA SER A 57 12.50 -10.96 1.43
C SER A 57 12.24 -10.59 2.89
N LYS A 58 12.58 -9.37 3.30
CA LYS A 58 12.33 -8.82 4.65
C LYS A 58 11.09 -7.94 4.72
N VAL A 59 10.43 -7.68 3.59
CA VAL A 59 9.16 -6.96 3.56
C VAL A 59 8.10 -7.82 4.25
N LYS A 60 7.50 -7.29 5.31
CA LYS A 60 6.43 -7.95 6.04
C LYS A 60 5.14 -7.81 5.25
N GLY A 61 4.58 -8.94 4.86
CA GLY A 61 3.23 -8.98 4.33
C GLY A 61 2.22 -8.65 5.43
N THR A 62 1.57 -7.50 5.35
CA THR A 62 0.46 -7.11 6.23
C THR A 62 -0.84 -6.96 5.45
N THR A 63 -1.98 -6.87 6.11
CA THR A 63 -3.25 -6.66 5.39
C THR A 63 -3.36 -5.21 4.89
N SER A 64 -4.12 -4.96 3.82
CA SER A 64 -4.40 -3.58 3.39
C SER A 64 -5.02 -2.74 4.50
N VAL A 65 -5.88 -3.33 5.35
CA VAL A 65 -6.46 -2.65 6.52
C VAL A 65 -5.37 -2.19 7.48
N THR A 66 -4.46 -3.09 7.85
CA THR A 66 -3.32 -2.78 8.73
C THR A 66 -2.34 -1.80 8.09
N ARG A 67 -2.15 -1.83 6.78
CA ARG A 67 -1.33 -0.85 6.08
C ARG A 67 -1.99 0.53 6.06
N ASP A 68 -3.32 0.59 5.92
CA ASP A 68 -4.05 1.84 5.70
C ASP A 68 -4.40 2.57 6.99
N VAL A 69 -4.23 1.96 8.17
CA VAL A 69 -4.31 2.74 9.41
C VAL A 69 -3.19 3.79 9.51
N PHE A 70 -2.05 3.57 8.86
CA PHE A 70 -0.96 4.53 8.77
C PHE A 70 -1.22 5.59 7.70
N VAL A 71 -0.95 6.84 8.04
CA VAL A 71 -0.98 7.95 7.07
C VAL A 71 0.34 7.97 6.30
N THR A 72 0.26 8.01 4.96
CA THR A 72 1.46 8.15 4.12
C THR A 72 2.02 9.56 4.26
N SER A 73 3.28 9.68 4.64
CA SER A 73 4.00 10.94 4.66
C SER A 73 4.80 11.16 3.39
N GLY A 74 4.68 12.35 2.82
CA GLY A 74 5.53 12.87 1.74
C GLY A 74 6.63 13.81 2.24
N LEU A 75 6.95 13.83 3.54
CA LEU A 75 7.93 14.74 4.14
C LEU A 75 9.28 14.06 4.35
N PHE A 76 10.31 14.47 3.63
CA PHE A 76 11.64 13.85 3.66
C PHE A 76 12.74 14.83 4.08
N ARG A 77 13.79 14.28 4.71
CA ARG A 77 15.03 14.99 5.05
C ARG A 77 16.22 14.10 4.71
N ASN A 78 17.23 14.63 4.03
CA ASN A 78 18.49 13.89 3.87
C ASN A 78 19.25 13.90 5.20
N CYS A 79 19.23 12.76 5.90
CA CYS A 79 19.83 12.65 7.22
C CYS A 79 21.31 12.31 7.19
N GLU A 80 21.83 11.76 6.09
CA GLU A 80 23.27 11.45 5.94
C GLU A 80 24.11 12.72 5.82
N THR A 81 23.57 13.76 5.19
CA THR A 81 24.22 15.07 5.07
C THR A 81 23.84 16.03 6.20
N ASN A 82 22.99 15.59 7.15
CA ASN A 82 22.40 16.43 8.19
C ASN A 82 21.74 17.71 7.63
N ASP A 83 21.15 17.62 6.44
CA ASP A 83 20.49 18.75 5.78
C ASP A 83 19.48 19.40 6.74
N LYS A 84 19.41 20.72 6.82
CA LYS A 84 18.43 21.41 7.67
C LYS A 84 17.08 21.58 6.97
N LYS A 85 17.05 21.37 5.65
CA LYS A 85 15.84 21.47 4.83
C LYS A 85 14.99 20.22 4.95
N VAL A 86 13.68 20.44 4.92
CA VAL A 86 12.67 19.39 4.77
C VAL A 86 12.02 19.57 3.40
N TYR A 87 11.81 18.46 2.71
CA TYR A 87 11.28 18.43 1.36
C TYR A 87 9.92 17.74 1.34
N GLY A 88 8.98 18.30 0.59
CA GLY A 88 7.74 17.64 0.21
C GLY A 88 7.92 16.86 -1.09
N VAL A 89 7.29 15.69 -1.19
CA VAL A 89 7.27 14.87 -2.40
C VAL A 89 6.00 15.18 -3.19
N GLU A 90 6.18 15.52 -4.47
CA GLU A 90 5.11 15.51 -5.47
C GLU A 90 5.25 14.25 -6.32
N THR A 91 4.26 13.36 -6.32
CA THR A 91 4.22 12.23 -7.27
C THR A 91 3.77 12.71 -8.64
N THR A 92 4.64 12.57 -9.63
CA THR A 92 4.40 13.01 -11.02
C THR A 92 3.96 11.86 -11.93
N GLY A 93 4.03 10.62 -11.44
CA GLY A 93 3.66 9.38 -12.12
C GLY A 93 3.58 8.22 -11.12
N GLU A 94 3.44 6.98 -11.60
CA GLU A 94 3.35 5.79 -10.74
C GLU A 94 4.64 5.57 -9.94
N ASP A 95 5.78 5.55 -10.64
CA ASP A 95 7.10 5.33 -10.03
C ASP A 95 8.01 6.56 -10.15
N THR A 96 7.42 7.76 -10.26
CA THR A 96 8.16 9.01 -10.46
C THR A 96 7.66 10.12 -9.56
N GLY A 97 8.57 10.91 -9.04
CA GLY A 97 8.25 12.05 -8.20
C GLY A 97 9.31 13.13 -8.22
N LYS A 98 9.03 14.22 -7.54
CA LYS A 98 9.88 15.40 -7.43
C LYS A 98 9.95 15.86 -5.99
N LEU A 99 11.10 16.35 -5.56
CA LEU A 99 11.26 16.99 -4.25
C LEU A 99 11.15 18.50 -4.37
N HIS A 100 10.36 19.09 -3.48
CA HIS A 100 10.17 20.52 -3.33
C HIS A 100 10.64 20.93 -1.95
N TRP A 101 11.56 21.88 -1.84
CA TRP A 101 11.92 22.39 -0.52
C TRP A 101 10.71 23.10 0.07
N VAL A 102 10.33 22.73 1.30
CA VAL A 102 9.31 23.45 2.06
C VAL A 102 9.99 24.65 2.73
N ASN A 103 10.07 25.75 2.01
CA ASN A 103 10.66 27.01 2.42
C ASN A 103 9.72 27.77 3.34
N THR A 104 9.61 27.29 4.57
CA THR A 104 8.84 27.90 5.65
C THR A 104 9.59 27.76 6.98
N SER A 105 9.24 28.56 7.99
CA SER A 105 9.88 28.44 9.31
C SER A 105 9.40 27.20 10.06
N GLY A 106 10.15 26.74 11.06
CA GLY A 106 9.73 25.60 11.88
C GLY A 106 8.43 25.89 12.65
N GLU A 107 8.26 27.12 13.12
CA GLU A 107 7.07 27.58 13.82
C GLU A 107 5.85 27.55 12.88
N GLN A 108 6.00 28.07 11.65
CA GLN A 108 4.92 28.05 10.67
C GLN A 108 4.60 26.62 10.21
N ALA A 109 5.62 25.76 10.05
CA ALA A 109 5.40 24.35 9.71
C ALA A 109 4.59 23.61 10.79
N VAL A 110 4.84 23.90 12.06
CA VAL A 110 4.07 23.33 13.19
C VAL A 110 2.66 23.95 13.28
N ALA A 111 2.50 25.23 12.90
CA ALA A 111 1.20 25.86 12.81
C ALA A 111 0.34 25.26 11.68
N ASP A 112 0.94 24.96 10.53
CA ASP A 112 0.30 24.27 9.41
C ASP A 112 -0.06 22.82 9.77
N ASP A 113 0.86 22.11 10.44
CA ASP A 113 0.67 20.74 10.90
C ASP A 113 1.36 20.50 12.26
N PRO A 114 0.60 20.36 13.36
CA PRO A 114 1.17 20.09 14.69
C PRO A 114 2.02 18.80 14.78
N ASN A 115 1.90 17.90 13.79
CA ASN A 115 2.68 16.67 13.70
C ASN A 115 3.77 16.72 12.63
N PHE A 116 4.08 17.89 12.06
CA PHE A 116 5.06 18.08 10.99
C PHE A 116 6.34 17.27 11.21
N PHE A 117 7.04 17.45 12.33
CA PHE A 117 8.29 16.75 12.63
C PHE A 117 8.12 15.23 12.80
N LYS A 118 6.95 14.75 13.23
CA LYS A 118 6.66 13.32 13.37
C LYS A 118 6.43 12.64 12.02
N LYS A 119 6.07 13.43 11.00
CA LYS A 119 5.89 12.99 9.62
C LYS A 119 7.19 13.01 8.82
N VAL A 120 8.24 13.69 9.29
CA VAL A 120 9.52 13.75 8.55
C VAL A 120 10.22 12.39 8.62
N PHE A 121 10.44 11.78 7.45
CA PHE A 121 11.26 10.58 7.32
C PHE A 121 12.68 10.93 6.86
N CYS A 122 13.66 10.27 7.48
CA CYS A 122 15.02 10.29 6.99
C CYS A 122 15.13 9.50 5.68
N ILE A 123 15.76 10.11 4.69
CA ILE A 123 16.19 9.43 3.46
C ILE A 123 17.71 9.52 3.33
N ASN A 124 18.31 8.59 2.59
CA ASN A 124 19.73 8.61 2.27
C ASN A 124 20.03 9.53 1.07
N THR A 125 21.31 9.74 0.81
CA THR A 125 21.78 10.61 -0.26
C THR A 125 21.45 10.06 -1.65
N ASN A 126 21.43 8.74 -1.82
CA ASN A 126 21.08 8.10 -3.09
C ASN A 126 19.61 8.36 -3.48
N GLU A 127 18.67 8.18 -2.56
CA GLU A 127 17.26 8.51 -2.78
C GLU A 127 17.08 10.01 -2.97
N PHE A 128 17.74 10.84 -2.15
CA PHE A 128 17.66 12.29 -2.30
C PHE A 128 18.10 12.73 -3.70
N ASN A 129 19.21 12.19 -4.22
CA ASN A 129 19.72 12.53 -5.54
C ASN A 129 18.90 11.92 -6.69
N TRP A 130 18.17 10.83 -6.43
CA TRP A 130 17.30 10.20 -7.42
C TRP A 130 16.13 11.09 -7.82
N TYR A 131 15.55 11.84 -6.88
CA TYR A 131 14.46 12.77 -7.17
C TYR A 131 14.96 14.06 -7.83
N PRO A 132 14.41 14.45 -9.01
CA PRO A 132 14.52 15.81 -9.49
C PRO A 132 14.01 16.83 -8.46
N LYS A 133 14.52 18.06 -8.53
CA LYS A 133 14.07 19.17 -7.67
C LYS A 133 13.10 20.08 -8.41
N GLY A 134 12.02 20.46 -7.74
CA GLY A 134 11.02 21.40 -8.23
C GLY A 134 11.18 22.78 -7.62
N SER A 135 10.26 23.68 -8.00
CA SER A 135 10.10 24.97 -7.33
C SER A 135 9.76 24.76 -5.86
N ASP A 136 10.21 25.67 -5.01
CA ASP A 136 9.96 25.59 -3.57
C ASP A 136 8.46 25.67 -3.26
N TYR A 137 8.05 24.94 -2.22
CA TYR A 137 6.80 25.18 -1.51
C TYR A 137 7.05 26.23 -0.43
N THR A 138 6.06 27.06 -0.16
CA THR A 138 6.08 28.10 0.88
C THR A 138 5.28 27.71 2.13
N SER A 139 4.57 26.57 2.09
CA SER A 139 3.77 26.06 3.22
C SER A 139 3.71 24.53 3.18
N VAL A 140 3.55 23.90 4.36
CA VAL A 140 3.36 22.45 4.50
C VAL A 140 2.07 22.00 3.80
N ASN A 141 1.06 22.89 3.72
CA ASN A 141 -0.24 22.60 3.10
C ASN A 141 -0.18 22.44 1.58
N GLN A 142 0.95 22.77 0.94
CA GLN A 142 1.15 22.56 -0.50
C GLN A 142 1.64 21.14 -0.82
N ILE A 143 2.01 20.36 0.19
CA ILE A 143 2.46 18.99 0.00
C ILE A 143 1.24 18.12 -0.33
N PRO A 144 1.21 17.46 -1.50
CA PRO A 144 0.07 16.64 -1.86
C PRO A 144 0.01 15.39 -0.99
N ASP A 145 -1.21 14.99 -0.60
CA ASP A 145 -1.44 13.66 -0.04
C ASP A 145 -1.09 12.60 -1.10
N TYR A 146 -0.31 11.60 -0.71
CA TYR A 146 -0.09 10.46 -1.59
C TYR A 146 -1.41 9.70 -1.78
N SER A 147 -1.84 9.64 -3.02
CA SER A 147 -2.86 8.72 -3.48
C SER A 147 -2.26 8.02 -4.69
N ARG A 148 -2.18 6.68 -4.63
CA ARG A 148 -1.90 5.90 -5.82
C ARG A 148 -3.01 6.24 -6.80
N LYS A 149 -2.70 6.96 -7.88
CA LYS A 149 -3.63 7.13 -8.98
C LYS A 149 -3.89 5.72 -9.47
N ASN A 150 -5.06 5.17 -9.14
CA ASN A 150 -5.60 4.05 -9.87
C ASN A 150 -5.68 4.52 -11.32
N VAL A 151 -4.66 4.19 -12.09
CA VAL A 151 -4.91 3.78 -13.45
C VAL A 151 -5.77 2.54 -13.26
N VAL A 152 -7.09 2.73 -13.18
CA VAL A 152 -7.96 1.86 -13.97
C VAL A 152 -7.22 1.75 -15.28
N SER A 153 -6.76 0.57 -15.65
CA SER A 153 -6.17 0.31 -16.96
C SER A 153 -7.21 0.66 -18.02
N SER A 154 -7.37 1.95 -18.28
CA SER A 154 -7.94 2.54 -19.47
C SER A 154 -6.80 2.56 -20.48
N VAL A 155 -6.41 1.37 -20.92
CA VAL A 155 -5.80 1.21 -22.23
C VAL A 155 -6.93 0.71 -23.12
N SER A 156 -7.65 1.65 -23.68
CA SER A 156 -8.57 1.42 -24.78
C SER A 156 -7.75 1.11 -26.04
N THR A 157 -7.51 -0.18 -26.30
CA THR A 157 -7.33 -0.75 -27.66
C THR A 157 -7.65 -2.26 -27.59
N PRO A 158 -8.48 -2.83 -28.48
CA PRO A 158 -9.01 -4.18 -28.31
C PRO A 158 -8.03 -5.25 -28.82
N ALA A 159 -7.66 -6.21 -27.95
CA ALA A 159 -7.07 -7.50 -28.30
C ALA A 159 -7.33 -8.51 -27.15
N PRO A 160 -7.42 -9.83 -27.42
CA PRO A 160 -8.57 -10.64 -27.04
C PRO A 160 -8.62 -11.04 -25.56
N VAL A 161 -9.85 -11.09 -25.05
CA VAL A 161 -10.25 -11.68 -23.77
C VAL A 161 -9.63 -13.05 -23.55
N SER A 162 -8.62 -13.12 -22.68
CA SER A 162 -8.28 -14.37 -22.01
C SER A 162 -9.42 -14.69 -21.04
N ALA A 163 -10.15 -15.78 -21.32
CA ALA A 163 -11.28 -16.22 -20.52
C ALA A 163 -10.91 -16.36 -19.03
N LEU A 164 -11.77 -15.85 -18.15
CA LEU A 164 -11.65 -16.04 -16.70
C LEU A 164 -11.66 -17.54 -16.39
N LYS A 165 -10.70 -17.98 -15.57
CA LYS A 165 -10.60 -19.39 -15.16
C LYS A 165 -11.80 -19.74 -14.27
N LYS A 166 -12.53 -20.78 -14.66
CA LYS A 166 -13.66 -21.34 -13.92
C LYS A 166 -13.18 -22.41 -12.95
N TYR A 167 -13.71 -22.40 -11.75
CA TYR A 167 -13.41 -23.38 -10.72
C TYR A 167 -14.71 -23.98 -10.21
N LYS A 168 -14.68 -25.28 -9.91
CA LYS A 168 -15.78 -26.02 -9.32
C LYS A 168 -15.49 -26.22 -7.84
N VAL A 169 -16.49 -26.00 -6.98
CA VAL A 169 -16.41 -26.34 -5.56
C VAL A 169 -16.29 -27.87 -5.43
N PHE A 170 -15.20 -28.33 -4.82
CA PHE A 170 -14.83 -29.73 -4.67
C PHE A 170 -14.40 -30.01 -3.21
N ASP A 171 -14.47 -31.26 -2.79
CA ASP A 171 -14.03 -31.75 -1.47
C ASP A 171 -14.73 -31.10 -0.26
N THR A 172 -15.93 -30.56 -0.46
CA THR A 172 -16.80 -30.05 0.62
C THR A 172 -18.25 -30.01 0.17
N ASP A 173 -19.18 -30.30 1.09
CA ASP A 173 -20.63 -30.17 0.85
C ASP A 173 -21.05 -28.70 0.70
N GLN A 174 -20.39 -27.79 1.43
CA GLN A 174 -20.66 -26.36 1.40
C GLN A 174 -19.39 -25.53 1.63
N LEU A 175 -19.08 -24.64 0.68
CA LEU A 175 -17.98 -23.69 0.76
C LEU A 175 -18.46 -22.33 1.28
N ASN A 176 -17.84 -21.86 2.36
CA ASN A 176 -18.15 -20.57 2.94
C ASN A 176 -17.71 -19.42 2.02
N VAL A 177 -18.64 -18.51 1.73
CA VAL A 177 -18.40 -17.27 1.01
C VAL A 177 -18.23 -16.15 2.03
N ARG A 178 -17.08 -15.47 2.00
CA ARG A 178 -16.69 -14.48 2.99
C ARG A 178 -16.52 -13.10 2.39
N ALA A 179 -16.67 -12.08 3.22
CA ALA A 179 -16.52 -10.69 2.80
C ALA A 179 -15.06 -10.34 2.44
N LEU A 180 -14.08 -10.99 3.09
CA LEU A 180 -12.65 -10.81 2.87
C LEU A 180 -11.95 -12.17 2.79
N ALA A 181 -10.73 -12.18 2.26
CA ALA A 181 -9.84 -13.34 2.15
C ALA A 181 -9.26 -13.80 3.51
N ALA A 182 -10.13 -14.07 4.49
CA ALA A 182 -9.75 -14.49 5.82
C ALA A 182 -10.84 -15.37 6.46
N THR A 183 -10.45 -16.39 7.21
CA THR A 183 -11.38 -17.30 7.91
C THR A 183 -12.15 -16.62 9.05
N SER A 184 -11.62 -15.52 9.59
CA SER A 184 -12.28 -14.68 10.59
C SER A 184 -13.25 -13.64 10.00
N SER A 185 -13.28 -13.49 8.67
CA SER A 185 -14.15 -12.51 8.00
C SER A 185 -15.63 -12.91 8.03
N ALA A 186 -16.50 -11.91 8.01
CA ALA A 186 -17.95 -12.08 7.98
C ALA A 186 -18.37 -13.06 6.88
N LEU A 187 -19.20 -14.03 7.28
CA LEU A 187 -19.80 -15.00 6.37
C LEU A 187 -20.93 -14.31 5.60
N LEU A 188 -20.76 -14.18 4.28
CA LEU A 188 -21.77 -13.62 3.38
C LEU A 188 -22.76 -14.67 2.88
N GLY A 189 -22.33 -15.93 2.87
CA GLY A 189 -23.17 -17.04 2.41
C GLY A 189 -22.36 -18.33 2.25
N LYS A 190 -22.94 -19.28 1.53
CA LYS A 190 -22.33 -20.58 1.25
C LYS A 190 -22.63 -21.00 -0.19
N LEU A 191 -21.68 -21.70 -0.81
CA LEU A 191 -21.85 -22.34 -2.11
C LEU A 191 -21.93 -23.85 -1.92
N PRO A 192 -22.95 -24.53 -2.47
CA PRO A 192 -23.01 -25.99 -2.42
C PRO A 192 -21.90 -26.64 -3.25
N ALA A 193 -21.57 -27.89 -2.91
CA ALA A 193 -20.69 -28.75 -3.70
C ALA A 193 -21.05 -28.71 -5.19
N GLY A 194 -20.03 -28.64 -6.04
CA GLY A 194 -20.20 -28.61 -7.48
C GLY A 194 -20.60 -27.27 -8.09
N SER A 195 -20.82 -26.23 -7.27
CA SER A 195 -21.00 -24.86 -7.77
C SER A 195 -19.79 -24.42 -8.60
N ILE A 196 -20.05 -23.78 -9.74
CA ILE A 196 -18.99 -23.21 -10.57
C ILE A 196 -18.86 -21.72 -10.28
N VAL A 197 -17.64 -21.28 -10.00
CA VAL A 197 -17.29 -19.88 -9.77
C VAL A 197 -16.23 -19.44 -10.77
N GLU A 198 -16.35 -18.19 -11.21
CA GLU A 198 -15.30 -17.53 -11.98
C GLU A 198 -14.34 -16.86 -11.00
N SER A 199 -13.07 -17.24 -11.09
CA SER A 199 -12.02 -16.61 -10.29
C SER A 199 -11.66 -15.28 -10.92
N LEU A 200 -12.14 -14.20 -10.32
CA LEU A 200 -11.89 -12.84 -10.77
C LEU A 200 -10.48 -12.37 -10.38
N SER A 201 -10.00 -12.80 -9.21
CA SER A 201 -8.63 -12.61 -8.74
C SER A 201 -8.29 -13.58 -7.60
N GLN A 202 -7.03 -13.65 -7.17
CA GLN A 202 -6.59 -14.50 -6.06
C GLN A 202 -5.83 -13.68 -5.00
N SER A 203 -5.93 -14.09 -3.74
CA SER A 203 -5.26 -13.50 -2.58
C SER A 203 -4.79 -14.63 -1.66
N GLY A 204 -3.53 -15.04 -1.83
CA GLY A 204 -3.04 -16.29 -1.25
C GLY A 204 -3.84 -17.49 -1.77
N LEU A 205 -4.35 -18.32 -0.87
CA LEU A 205 -5.25 -19.43 -1.20
C LEU A 205 -6.69 -19.00 -1.44
N TRP A 206 -7.05 -17.72 -1.34
CA TRP A 206 -8.44 -17.27 -1.54
C TRP A 206 -8.68 -16.83 -2.97
N HIS A 207 -9.85 -17.19 -3.51
CA HIS A 207 -10.32 -16.75 -4.80
C HIS A 207 -11.43 -15.72 -4.63
N LYS A 208 -11.30 -14.60 -5.32
CA LYS A 208 -12.32 -13.56 -5.41
C LYS A 208 -13.34 -13.96 -6.47
N ILE A 209 -14.61 -13.90 -6.09
CA ILE A 209 -15.76 -14.27 -6.91
C ILE A 209 -16.82 -13.17 -6.84
N LYS A 210 -17.74 -13.18 -7.80
CA LYS A 210 -19.00 -12.42 -7.72
C LYS A 210 -20.05 -13.28 -7.02
N TYR A 211 -20.56 -12.80 -5.88
CA TYR A 211 -21.64 -13.44 -5.14
C TYR A 211 -22.73 -12.41 -4.85
N GLN A 212 -23.95 -12.65 -5.36
CA GLN A 212 -25.09 -11.73 -5.24
C GLN A 212 -24.75 -10.29 -5.66
N SER A 213 -24.09 -10.15 -6.82
CA SER A 213 -23.60 -8.88 -7.39
C SER A 213 -22.50 -8.17 -6.58
N LYS A 214 -22.10 -8.70 -5.43
CA LYS A 214 -21.01 -8.19 -4.59
C LYS A 214 -19.75 -9.02 -4.76
N ASP A 215 -18.62 -8.41 -4.46
CA ASP A 215 -17.34 -9.08 -4.41
C ASP A 215 -17.25 -9.89 -3.12
N ALA A 216 -16.87 -11.16 -3.24
CA ALA A 216 -16.72 -12.07 -2.10
C ALA A 216 -15.55 -13.03 -2.32
N TRP A 217 -15.21 -13.78 -1.28
CA TRP A 217 -14.04 -14.63 -1.25
C TRP A 217 -14.37 -16.05 -0.81
N VAL A 218 -13.74 -17.02 -1.47
CA VAL A 218 -13.85 -18.44 -1.16
C VAL A 218 -12.46 -19.07 -1.10
N HIS A 219 -12.28 -20.09 -0.26
CA HIS A 219 -10.97 -20.71 -0.07
C HIS A 219 -10.67 -21.71 -1.19
N GLY A 220 -9.47 -21.62 -1.75
CA GLY A 220 -9.01 -22.33 -2.95
C GLY A 220 -8.74 -23.81 -2.74
N ASP A 221 -8.48 -24.24 -1.51
CA ASP A 221 -8.38 -25.69 -1.19
C ASP A 221 -9.65 -26.46 -1.55
N TYR A 222 -10.80 -25.77 -1.61
CA TYR A 222 -12.08 -26.36 -1.99
C TYR A 222 -12.45 -26.06 -3.45
N LEU A 223 -11.49 -25.65 -4.28
CA LEU A 223 -11.72 -25.29 -5.67
C LEU A 223 -10.88 -26.15 -6.60
N GLN A 224 -11.54 -26.78 -7.57
CA GLN A 224 -10.91 -27.52 -8.65
C GLN A 224 -11.04 -26.74 -9.96
N LEU A 225 -9.93 -26.52 -10.67
CA LEU A 225 -9.94 -25.86 -11.97
C LEU A 225 -10.78 -26.67 -12.96
N VAL A 226 -11.77 -26.02 -13.59
CA VAL A 226 -12.55 -26.58 -14.69
C VAL A 226 -11.80 -26.27 -15.98
N LYS A 227 -11.36 -27.32 -16.67
CA LYS A 227 -10.72 -27.22 -17.98
C LYS A 227 -11.74 -27.00 -19.08
#